data_AF-A0A0T6A9F0-F1
#
_entry.id   AF-A0A0T6A9F0-F1
#
_cell.length_a   1.000
_cell.length_b   1.000
_cell.length_c   1.000
_cell.angle_alpha   90.00
_cell.angle_beta   90.00
_cell.angle_gamma   90.00
#
_symmetry.space_group_name_H-M   'P 1'
#
loop_
_entity.id
_entity.type
_entity.pdbx_description
1 polymer ?
#
loop_
_entity_poly.entity_id
_entity_poly.type
_entity_poly.pdbx_seq_one_letter_code
_entity_poly.pdbx_strand_id
1 'polypeptide(L)'
;MRVRLALWVGVGLLGLAVLPLPASAVEYRLQAVSLFDESFSSFLKRGELADGATGPGLERLQESLDRGEMPKGALLYDRHLQAVREPIARAWGGVRVRAEVRQGGLEQELWDEVRWEGKPGEQSVWVVAPSTTKNQELHRLALKGPGVIRQFLPYAISVNSAKLDAVKAPLNFLWLHEERGTAWQQYASRVLDLRNGIGAVVGVNHNPLFADHVYLVVSQGAEPTTYKAVLVWRRREHSDRGNLESGPNFDSR
;
A
#
# COMPACT_ATOMS: atom_id res chain seq x y z
N MET A 1 -59.66 59.30 -21.98
CA MET A 1 -59.19 58.98 -23.35
C MET A 1 -57.70 58.62 -23.25
N ARG A 2 -57.34 57.44 -23.78
CA ARG A 2 -55.99 56.82 -23.89
C ARG A 2 -55.41 56.10 -22.66
N VAL A 3 -55.78 54.82 -22.60
CA VAL A 3 -55.01 53.67 -22.07
C VAL A 3 -53.63 53.59 -22.73
N ARG A 4 -52.58 53.27 -21.97
CA ARG A 4 -51.44 52.43 -22.42
C ARG A 4 -50.88 51.62 -21.25
N LEU A 5 -51.19 50.32 -21.26
CA LEU A 5 -50.41 49.26 -20.60
C LEU A 5 -48.97 49.29 -21.15
N ALA A 6 -47.99 49.10 -20.27
CA ALA A 6 -46.67 48.61 -20.65
C ALA A 6 -46.23 47.55 -19.64
N LEU A 7 -46.27 46.31 -20.10
CA LEU A 7 -45.93 45.06 -19.45
C LEU A 7 -44.58 44.60 -20.01
N TRP A 8 -43.50 44.53 -19.22
CA TRP A 8 -42.29 43.75 -19.56
C TRP A 8 -41.62 43.31 -18.25
N VAL A 9 -41.92 42.09 -17.78
CA VAL A 9 -41.15 40.83 -17.93
C VAL A 9 -39.89 40.83 -17.08
N GLY A 10 -39.99 40.13 -15.94
CA GLY A 10 -38.87 39.83 -15.06
C GLY A 10 -37.93 38.81 -15.69
N VAL A 11 -36.63 39.09 -15.62
CA VAL A 11 -35.57 38.13 -15.92
C VAL A 11 -35.30 37.32 -14.67
N GLY A 12 -35.89 36.12 -14.59
CA GLY A 12 -35.51 35.11 -13.60
C GLY A 12 -34.17 34.50 -13.99
N LEU A 13 -33.13 34.77 -13.20
CA LEU A 13 -31.88 34.02 -13.25
C LEU A 13 -32.13 32.59 -12.78
N LEU A 14 -32.30 31.67 -13.74
CA LEU A 14 -32.22 30.23 -13.51
C LEU A 14 -30.76 29.88 -13.18
N GLY A 15 -30.46 29.78 -11.89
CA GLY A 15 -29.23 29.17 -11.41
C GLY A 15 -29.20 27.71 -11.81
N LEU A 16 -28.37 27.37 -12.80
CA LEU A 16 -27.98 26.01 -13.10
C LEU A 16 -27.20 25.46 -11.90
N ALA A 17 -27.91 24.83 -10.96
CA ALA A 17 -27.31 23.97 -9.97
C ALA A 17 -26.70 22.78 -10.72
N VAL A 18 -25.37 22.79 -10.88
CA VAL A 18 -24.60 21.62 -11.29
C VAL A 18 -24.72 20.60 -10.17
N LEU A 19 -25.72 19.73 -10.26
CA LEU A 19 -25.83 18.57 -9.38
C LEU A 19 -24.67 17.63 -9.74
N PRO A 20 -23.80 17.23 -8.80
CA PRO A 20 -22.79 16.22 -9.07
C PRO A 20 -23.50 14.93 -9.43
N LEU A 21 -23.30 14.45 -10.66
CA LEU A 21 -23.78 13.14 -11.08
C LEU A 21 -23.24 12.09 -10.10
N PRO A 22 -24.06 11.13 -9.62
CA PRO A 22 -23.58 10.07 -8.76
C PRO A 22 -22.46 9.35 -9.51
N ALA A 23 -21.26 9.37 -8.93
CA ALA A 23 -20.11 8.70 -9.51
C ALA A 23 -20.49 7.23 -9.73
N SER A 24 -20.51 6.80 -10.99
CA SER A 24 -20.76 5.41 -11.35
C SER A 24 -19.74 4.53 -10.65
N ALA A 25 -20.16 3.33 -10.23
CA ALA A 25 -19.22 2.34 -9.74
C ALA A 25 -18.19 2.03 -10.85
N VAL A 26 -16.92 2.00 -10.49
CA VAL A 26 -15.77 1.78 -11.37
C VAL A 26 -15.09 0.48 -10.93
N GLU A 27 -14.70 -0.36 -11.90
CA GLU A 27 -13.89 -1.55 -11.59
C GLU A 27 -12.44 -1.14 -11.33
N TYR A 28 -11.92 -1.50 -10.17
CA TYR A 28 -10.51 -1.40 -9.83
C TYR A 28 -9.90 -2.79 -9.67
N ARG A 29 -8.58 -2.86 -9.84
CA ARG A 29 -7.80 -4.07 -9.63
C ARG A 29 -6.59 -3.79 -8.76
N LEU A 30 -6.29 -4.68 -7.83
CA LEU A 30 -5.04 -4.67 -7.09
C LEU A 30 -4.33 -6.00 -7.32
N GLN A 31 -3.07 -5.90 -7.73
CA GLN A 31 -2.16 -7.03 -7.86
C GLN A 31 -1.02 -6.90 -6.85
N ALA A 32 -0.79 -7.91 -6.03
CA ALA A 32 0.28 -7.93 -5.05
C ALA A 32 1.14 -9.19 -5.18
N VAL A 33 2.44 -9.07 -4.97
CA VAL A 33 3.36 -10.21 -4.95
C VAL A 33 4.43 -10.00 -3.90
N SER A 34 4.81 -11.06 -3.20
CA SER A 34 5.90 -11.05 -2.22
C SER A 34 7.13 -11.76 -2.79
N LEU A 35 8.27 -11.07 -2.81
CA LEU A 35 9.54 -11.57 -3.37
C LEU A 35 10.65 -11.58 -2.32
N PHE A 36 11.66 -12.43 -2.54
CA PHE A 36 12.96 -12.30 -1.87
C PHE A 36 13.74 -11.09 -2.41
N ASP A 37 14.49 -10.42 -1.53
CA ASP A 37 15.31 -9.25 -1.86
C ASP A 37 16.36 -9.53 -2.94
N GLU A 38 16.97 -10.72 -2.93
CA GLU A 38 17.94 -11.15 -3.93
C GLU A 38 17.31 -11.23 -5.33
N SER A 39 16.06 -11.71 -5.41
CA SER A 39 15.34 -11.78 -6.68
C SER A 39 14.94 -10.41 -7.19
N PHE A 40 14.46 -9.53 -6.31
CA PHE A 40 14.11 -8.15 -6.67
C PHE A 40 15.34 -7.35 -7.14
N SER A 41 16.41 -7.39 -6.37
CA SER A 41 17.65 -6.64 -6.65
C SER A 41 18.37 -7.12 -7.91
N SER A 42 18.18 -8.37 -8.34
CA SER A 42 18.76 -8.90 -9.59
C SER A 42 18.29 -8.16 -10.85
N PHE A 43 17.11 -7.51 -10.80
CA PHE A 43 16.59 -6.73 -11.92
C PHE A 43 17.15 -5.30 -11.95
N LEU A 44 17.62 -4.78 -10.81
CA LEU A 44 17.81 -3.35 -10.59
C LEU A 44 19.28 -2.94 -10.57
N LYS A 45 19.57 -1.79 -11.17
CA LYS A 45 20.85 -1.12 -11.02
C LYS A 45 20.86 -0.29 -9.74
N ARG A 46 22.06 0.04 -9.23
CA ARG A 46 22.24 0.83 -8.01
C ARG A 46 21.43 2.15 -7.99
N GLY A 47 21.31 2.84 -9.14
CA GLY A 47 20.52 4.07 -9.24
C GLY A 47 19.01 3.87 -9.14
N GLU A 48 18.52 2.67 -9.42
CA GLU A 48 17.11 2.30 -9.33
C GLU A 48 16.72 1.85 -7.90
N LEU A 49 17.70 1.71 -6.99
CA LEU A 49 17.51 1.33 -5.58
C LEU A 49 17.28 2.52 -4.62
N ALA A 50 17.19 3.74 -5.16
CA ALA A 50 16.86 4.93 -4.38
C ALA A 50 15.35 5.05 -4.09
N ASP A 51 15.00 5.73 -2.99
CA ASP A 51 13.59 5.96 -2.63
C ASP A 51 12.88 6.81 -3.69
N GLY A 52 11.68 6.39 -4.10
CA GLY A 52 10.89 6.99 -5.18
C GLY A 52 11.42 6.73 -6.60
N ALA A 53 12.50 5.95 -6.75
CA ALA A 53 13.13 5.69 -8.03
C ALA A 53 12.25 4.85 -8.96
N THR A 54 12.41 5.10 -10.26
CA THR A 54 11.84 4.33 -11.35
C THR A 54 12.95 4.00 -12.36
N GLY A 55 12.71 3.05 -13.27
CA GLY A 55 13.66 2.72 -14.31
C GLY A 55 13.40 1.37 -15.01
N PRO A 56 14.21 1.08 -16.05
CA PRO A 56 14.02 -0.09 -16.92
C PRO A 56 14.19 -1.43 -16.20
N GLY A 57 14.86 -1.48 -15.04
CA GLY A 57 14.92 -2.66 -14.18
C GLY A 57 13.57 -2.96 -13.53
N LEU A 58 12.89 -1.93 -12.99
CA LEU A 58 11.54 -2.11 -12.42
C LEU A 58 10.50 -2.43 -13.50
N GLU A 59 10.64 -1.86 -14.70
CA GLU A 59 9.78 -2.18 -15.84
C GLU A 59 9.94 -3.65 -16.26
N ARG A 60 11.19 -4.12 -16.44
CA ARG A 60 11.47 -5.53 -16.75
C ARG A 60 11.00 -6.48 -15.65
N LEU A 61 11.14 -6.08 -14.38
CA LEU A 61 10.61 -6.84 -13.24
C LEU A 61 9.10 -6.98 -13.34
N GLN A 62 8.38 -5.87 -13.54
CA GLN A 62 6.93 -5.87 -13.65
C GLN A 62 6.47 -6.73 -14.83
N GLU A 63 7.12 -6.59 -15.99
CA GLU A 63 6.86 -7.40 -17.17
C GLU A 63 7.09 -8.89 -16.96
N SER A 64 8.18 -9.27 -16.29
CA SER A 64 8.49 -10.66 -15.96
C SER A 64 7.42 -11.27 -15.05
N LEU A 65 6.93 -10.50 -14.08
CA LEU A 65 5.81 -10.90 -13.22
C LEU A 65 4.49 -11.02 -14.01
N ASP A 66 4.24 -10.07 -14.92
CA ASP A 66 3.02 -10.03 -15.75
C ASP A 66 2.96 -11.20 -16.75
N ARG A 67 4.12 -11.67 -17.25
CA ARG A 67 4.22 -12.81 -18.16
C ARG A 67 4.37 -14.16 -17.46
N GLY A 68 4.46 -14.19 -16.13
CA GLY A 68 4.67 -15.43 -15.39
C GLY A 68 6.07 -16.03 -15.54
N GLU A 69 7.06 -15.22 -15.94
CA GLU A 69 8.43 -15.66 -16.26
C GLU A 69 9.35 -15.71 -15.03
N MET A 70 8.90 -15.20 -13.89
CA MET A 70 9.70 -15.23 -12.67
C MET A 70 9.84 -16.68 -12.16
N PRO A 71 11.05 -17.13 -11.79
CA PRO A 71 11.23 -18.44 -11.17
C PRO A 71 10.43 -18.56 -9.87
N LYS A 72 9.81 -19.72 -9.64
CA LYS A 72 9.02 -19.96 -8.42
C LYS A 72 9.81 -19.71 -7.12
N GLY A 73 11.11 -20.02 -7.12
CA GLY A 73 12.00 -19.77 -5.98
C GLY A 73 12.23 -18.29 -5.62
N ALA A 74 11.79 -17.35 -6.47
CA ALA A 74 11.87 -15.92 -6.20
C ALA A 74 10.73 -15.40 -5.31
N LEU A 75 9.64 -16.16 -5.18
CA LEU A 75 8.41 -15.74 -4.52
C LEU A 75 8.29 -16.28 -3.08
N LEU A 76 7.55 -15.55 -2.26
CA LEU A 76 7.12 -15.96 -0.93
C LEU A 76 5.62 -16.27 -0.93
N TYR A 77 5.30 -17.56 -0.95
CA TYR A 77 3.93 -18.08 -1.07
C TYR A 77 3.14 -18.17 0.24
N ASP A 78 3.72 -17.76 1.37
CA ASP A 78 3.06 -17.73 2.66
C ASP A 78 2.53 -16.34 3.02
N ARG A 79 2.56 -15.39 2.07
CA ARG A 79 2.23 -13.98 2.27
C ARG A 79 1.24 -13.53 1.21
N HIS A 80 0.00 -13.94 1.40
CA HIS A 80 -1.06 -13.59 0.47
C HIS A 80 -1.73 -12.27 0.82
N LEU A 81 -2.19 -11.57 -0.22
CA LEU A 81 -3.12 -10.47 -0.12
C LEU A 81 -4.44 -10.93 0.49
N GLN A 82 -4.96 -10.15 1.43
CA GLN A 82 -6.20 -10.46 2.14
C GLN A 82 -7.06 -9.20 2.26
N ALA A 83 -8.37 -9.40 2.12
CA ALA A 83 -9.34 -8.37 2.47
C ALA A 83 -9.35 -8.17 3.99
N VAL A 84 -9.27 -6.91 4.44
CA VAL A 84 -9.44 -6.62 5.87
C VAL A 84 -10.92 -6.69 6.25
N ARG A 85 -11.19 -7.00 7.52
CA ARG A 85 -12.55 -6.96 8.06
C ARG A 85 -13.09 -5.53 8.05
N GLU A 86 -14.41 -5.39 7.95
CA GLU A 86 -15.08 -4.08 7.90
C GLU A 86 -14.70 -3.10 9.03
N PRO A 87 -14.55 -3.51 10.31
CA PRO A 87 -14.09 -2.60 11.34
C PRO A 87 -12.69 -2.05 11.08
N ILE A 88 -11.78 -2.90 10.55
CA ILE A 88 -10.41 -2.51 10.22
C ILE A 88 -10.42 -1.56 9.00
N ALA A 89 -11.18 -1.89 7.94
CA ALA A 89 -11.31 -1.01 6.78
C ALA A 89 -11.72 0.42 7.19
N ARG A 90 -12.75 0.54 8.04
CA ARG A 90 -13.21 1.84 8.56
C ARG A 90 -12.18 2.53 9.45
N ALA A 91 -11.49 1.78 10.33
CA ALA A 91 -10.43 2.34 11.17
C ALA A 91 -9.32 2.98 10.33
N TRP A 92 -9.06 2.42 9.15
CA TRP A 92 -8.11 2.88 8.15
C TRP A 92 -8.69 3.86 7.12
N GLY A 93 -9.90 4.40 7.35
CA GLY A 93 -10.50 5.42 6.47
C GLY A 93 -11.05 4.87 5.15
N GLY A 94 -11.06 3.55 5.01
CA GLY A 94 -11.57 2.85 3.84
C GLY A 94 -12.96 2.27 4.00
N VAL A 95 -13.50 1.81 2.87
CA VAL A 95 -14.75 1.07 2.78
C VAL A 95 -14.49 -0.43 2.78
N ARG A 96 -15.48 -1.19 3.23
CA ARG A 96 -15.43 -2.66 3.12
C ARG A 96 -15.55 -3.05 1.65
N VAL A 97 -14.51 -3.70 1.12
CA VAL A 97 -14.58 -4.37 -0.17
C VAL A 97 -14.94 -5.84 0.05
N ARG A 98 -15.99 -6.31 -0.62
CA ARG A 98 -16.36 -7.74 -0.64
C ARG A 98 -15.97 -8.31 -2.00
N ALA A 99 -14.69 -8.66 -2.13
CA ALA A 99 -14.16 -9.28 -3.32
C ALA A 99 -13.30 -10.49 -2.94
N GLU A 100 -13.31 -11.49 -3.81
CA GLU A 100 -12.46 -12.66 -3.67
C GLU A 100 -11.03 -12.32 -4.11
N VAL A 101 -10.05 -12.67 -3.28
CA VAL A 101 -8.64 -12.56 -3.66
C VAL A 101 -8.24 -13.88 -4.31
N ARG A 102 -7.88 -13.83 -5.60
CA ARG A 102 -7.26 -14.94 -6.29
C ARG A 102 -5.79 -14.99 -5.93
N GLN A 103 -5.36 -16.06 -5.26
CA GLN A 103 -3.97 -16.23 -4.87
C GLN A 103 -3.10 -16.57 -6.08
N GLY A 104 -1.98 -15.86 -6.23
CA GLY A 104 -0.97 -16.10 -7.23
C GLY A 104 0.03 -17.18 -6.81
N GLY A 105 0.90 -17.57 -7.73
CA GLY A 105 2.06 -18.39 -7.44
C GLY A 105 1.88 -19.91 -7.57
N LEU A 106 0.64 -20.38 -7.69
CA LEU A 106 0.33 -21.80 -7.87
C LEU A 106 0.58 -22.23 -9.34
N GLU A 107 0.20 -21.39 -10.30
CA GLU A 107 0.25 -21.65 -11.74
C GLU A 107 1.15 -20.63 -12.47
N GLN A 108 0.81 -20.25 -13.72
CA GLN A 108 1.54 -19.22 -14.48
C GLN A 108 1.32 -17.81 -13.94
N GLU A 109 0.20 -17.58 -13.25
CA GLU A 109 -0.12 -16.28 -12.64
C GLU A 109 0.63 -16.11 -11.33
N LEU A 110 1.48 -15.08 -11.24
CA LEU A 110 2.34 -14.85 -10.08
C LEU A 110 1.76 -13.85 -9.08
N TRP A 111 0.84 -13.01 -9.52
CA TRP A 111 0.21 -11.99 -8.69
C TRP A 111 -0.95 -12.59 -7.89
N ASP A 112 -1.01 -12.29 -6.59
CA ASP A 112 -2.31 -12.25 -5.94
C ASP A 112 -3.12 -11.12 -6.56
N GLU A 113 -4.35 -11.40 -6.98
CA GLU A 113 -5.20 -10.45 -7.66
C GLU A 113 -6.55 -10.33 -6.97
N VAL A 114 -7.01 -9.09 -6.83
CA VAL A 114 -8.39 -8.79 -6.47
C VAL A 114 -8.97 -7.74 -7.40
N ARG A 115 -10.23 -7.93 -7.79
CA ARG A 115 -11.02 -6.97 -8.58
C ARG A 115 -12.25 -6.59 -7.81
N TRP A 116 -12.61 -5.31 -7.82
CA TRP A 116 -13.81 -4.85 -7.14
C TRP A 116 -14.42 -3.64 -7.83
N GLU A 117 -15.73 -3.49 -7.70
CA GLU A 117 -16.43 -2.26 -8.03
C GLU A 117 -16.37 -1.31 -6.82
N GLY A 118 -15.94 -0.08 -7.05
CA GLY A 118 -15.87 0.94 -6.00
C GLY A 118 -16.26 2.33 -6.50
N LYS A 119 -16.39 3.29 -5.60
CA LYS A 119 -16.74 4.67 -5.98
C LYS A 119 -15.49 5.55 -5.98
N PRO A 120 -15.28 6.35 -7.04
CA PRO A 120 -14.24 7.37 -7.04
C PRO A 120 -14.28 8.24 -5.76
N GLY A 121 -13.11 8.45 -5.15
CA GLY A 121 -12.94 9.17 -3.89
C GLY A 121 -13.00 8.30 -2.63
N GLU A 122 -13.46 7.04 -2.71
CA GLU A 122 -13.35 6.09 -1.61
C GLU A 122 -11.95 5.49 -1.50
N GLN A 123 -11.66 4.89 -0.34
CA GLN A 123 -10.42 4.15 -0.12
C GLN A 123 -10.72 2.68 0.13
N SER A 124 -9.86 1.79 -0.36
CA SER A 124 -9.88 0.37 0.01
C SER A 124 -8.58 0.00 0.73
N VAL A 125 -8.68 -0.91 1.68
CA VAL A 125 -7.56 -1.32 2.54
C VAL A 125 -7.40 -2.83 2.45
N TRP A 126 -6.17 -3.26 2.22
CA TRP A 126 -5.80 -4.66 2.07
C TRP A 126 -4.61 -4.95 2.95
N VAL A 127 -4.46 -6.19 3.39
CA VAL A 127 -3.31 -6.59 4.20
C VAL A 127 -2.58 -7.76 3.54
N VAL A 128 -1.26 -7.68 3.53
CA VAL A 128 -0.38 -8.82 3.28
C VAL A 128 0.27 -9.17 4.61
N ALA A 129 -0.12 -10.31 5.16
CA ALA A 129 0.39 -10.82 6.42
C ALA A 129 0.88 -12.27 6.23
N PRO A 130 2.01 -12.63 6.86
CA PRO A 130 2.54 -13.99 6.81
C PRO A 130 1.58 -14.98 7.48
N SER A 131 1.35 -16.13 6.86
CA SER A 131 0.60 -17.26 7.44
C SER A 131 1.47 -18.18 8.30
N THR A 132 2.80 -18.00 8.24
CA THR A 132 3.78 -18.82 8.99
C THR A 132 4.74 -17.96 9.81
N THR A 133 5.33 -18.57 10.84
CA THR A 133 6.40 -17.93 11.61
C THR A 133 7.69 -17.91 10.80
N LYS A 134 8.09 -16.71 10.35
CA LYS A 134 9.34 -16.49 9.62
C LYS A 134 10.00 -15.22 10.11
N ASN A 135 11.30 -15.32 10.39
CA ASN A 135 12.15 -14.20 10.75
C ASN A 135 12.54 -13.38 9.51
N GLN A 136 11.57 -12.69 8.93
CA GLN A 136 11.75 -11.83 7.75
C GLN A 136 11.10 -10.46 7.99
N GLU A 137 11.70 -9.42 7.42
CA GLU A 137 11.19 -8.05 7.48
C GLU A 137 10.96 -7.50 6.08
N LEU A 138 10.04 -6.54 5.96
CA LEU A 138 9.88 -5.83 4.70
C LEU A 138 11.04 -4.84 4.54
N HIS A 139 11.87 -5.10 3.54
CA HIS A 139 13.03 -4.28 3.22
C HIS A 139 12.65 -3.12 2.31
N ARG A 140 11.92 -3.42 1.22
CA ARG A 140 11.53 -2.47 0.18
C ARG A 140 10.15 -2.84 -0.35
N LEU A 141 9.58 -1.94 -1.12
CA LEU A 141 8.41 -2.24 -1.92
C LEU A 141 8.44 -1.43 -3.21
N ALA A 142 7.77 -1.91 -4.24
CA ALA A 142 7.50 -1.14 -5.44
C ALA A 142 5.99 -1.01 -5.65
N LEU A 143 5.53 0.23 -5.80
CA LEU A 143 4.13 0.57 -5.94
C LEU A 143 3.87 1.16 -7.32
N LYS A 144 2.72 0.78 -7.89
CA LYS A 144 2.19 1.34 -9.12
C LYS A 144 0.72 1.69 -8.91
N GLY A 145 0.38 2.95 -9.15
CA GLY A 145 -1.00 3.38 -9.33
C GLY A 145 -1.28 3.68 -10.81
N PRO A 146 -1.89 4.82 -11.15
CA PRO A 146 -2.11 5.20 -12.55
C PRO A 146 -0.82 5.42 -13.36
N GLY A 147 0.30 5.72 -12.69
CA GLY A 147 1.58 6.02 -13.31
C GLY A 147 2.52 4.83 -13.48
N VAL A 148 3.82 5.14 -13.59
CA VAL A 148 4.89 4.15 -13.62
C VAL A 148 5.12 3.53 -12.23
N ILE A 149 5.63 2.30 -12.21
CA ILE A 149 6.04 1.65 -10.98
C ILE A 149 7.25 2.38 -10.38
N ARG A 150 7.21 2.62 -9.07
CA ARG A 150 8.28 3.26 -8.29
C ARG A 150 8.59 2.43 -7.07
N GLN A 151 9.86 2.37 -6.71
CA GLN A 151 10.32 1.69 -5.51
C GLN A 151 10.41 2.66 -4.36
N PHE A 152 10.04 2.20 -3.16
CA PHE A 152 10.11 2.94 -1.93
C PHE A 152 10.84 2.16 -0.84
N LEU A 153 11.53 2.92 0.00
CA LEU A 153 12.03 2.46 1.30
C LEU A 153 11.01 2.84 2.36
N PRO A 154 10.45 1.85 3.09
CA PRO A 154 9.50 2.14 4.15
C PRO A 154 10.25 2.78 5.34
N TYR A 155 9.94 4.04 5.67
CA TYR A 155 10.59 4.82 6.73
C TYR A 155 9.70 5.02 7.96
N ALA A 156 10.31 5.04 9.15
CA ALA A 156 9.64 5.56 10.34
C ALA A 156 9.59 7.09 10.26
N ILE A 157 8.45 7.68 10.61
CA ILE A 157 8.28 9.13 10.50
C ILE A 157 8.78 9.85 11.74
N SER A 158 9.56 10.90 11.51
CA SER A 158 9.95 11.88 12.52
C SER A 158 8.98 13.06 12.51
N VAL A 159 8.88 13.76 13.64
CA VAL A 159 8.09 15.00 13.77
C VAL A 159 8.49 15.98 12.64
N ASN A 160 7.51 16.47 11.88
CA ASN A 160 7.65 17.38 10.71
C ASN A 160 8.14 16.78 9.38
N SER A 161 8.10 15.45 9.18
CA SER A 161 8.41 14.89 7.86
C SER A 161 7.30 15.18 6.84
N ALA A 162 7.67 15.24 5.56
CA ALA A 162 6.70 15.14 4.47
C ALA A 162 5.96 13.79 4.54
N LYS A 163 4.78 13.73 3.92
CA LYS A 163 4.08 12.46 3.70
C LYS A 163 4.89 11.57 2.77
N LEU A 164 4.82 10.26 2.99
CA LEU A 164 5.58 9.24 2.25
C LEU A 164 4.63 8.18 1.67
N ASP A 165 4.94 7.67 0.49
CA ASP A 165 4.18 6.57 -0.13
C ASP A 165 4.31 5.24 0.65
N ALA A 166 5.39 5.08 1.42
CA ALA A 166 5.62 3.93 2.27
C ALA A 166 6.15 4.32 3.66
N VAL A 167 5.41 3.93 4.72
CA VAL A 167 5.74 4.29 6.10
C VAL A 167 5.85 3.05 7.00
N LYS A 168 6.70 3.12 8.03
CA LYS A 168 6.84 2.10 9.09
C LYS A 168 6.27 2.60 10.41
N ALA A 169 5.57 1.73 11.11
CA ALA A 169 5.19 1.89 12.51
C ALA A 169 5.28 0.56 13.25
N PRO A 170 5.43 0.56 14.59
CA PRO A 170 5.26 -0.64 15.39
C PRO A 170 3.90 -1.32 15.13
N LEU A 171 3.87 -2.63 14.93
CA LEU A 171 2.64 -3.37 14.64
C LEU A 171 1.60 -3.27 15.77
N ASN A 172 2.06 -3.34 17.03
CA ASN A 172 1.21 -3.17 18.21
C ASN A 172 0.59 -1.76 18.30
N PHE A 173 1.32 -0.73 17.85
CA PHE A 173 0.78 0.63 17.74
C PHE A 173 -0.35 0.68 16.70
N LEU A 174 -0.17 0.05 15.54
CA LEU A 174 -1.21 -0.02 14.51
C LEU A 174 -2.45 -0.75 15.01
N TRP A 175 -2.31 -1.93 15.62
CA TRP A 175 -3.43 -2.69 16.18
C TRP A 175 -4.19 -1.92 17.26
N LEU A 176 -3.48 -1.22 18.16
CA LEU A 176 -4.13 -0.38 19.16
C LEU A 176 -5.03 0.70 18.53
N HIS A 177 -4.55 1.33 17.45
CA HIS A 177 -5.32 2.34 16.74
C HIS A 177 -6.44 1.74 15.87
N GLU A 178 -6.27 0.54 15.34
CA GLU A 178 -7.31 -0.22 14.64
C GLU A 178 -8.47 -0.58 15.58
N GLU A 179 -8.16 -1.14 16.74
CA GLU A 179 -9.15 -1.49 17.77
C GLU A 179 -9.95 -0.27 18.23
N ARG A 180 -9.28 0.88 18.31
CA ARG A 180 -9.91 2.17 18.66
C ARG A 180 -10.64 2.82 17.49
N GLY A 181 -10.53 2.31 16.26
CA GLY A 181 -11.13 2.92 15.07
C GLY A 181 -10.48 4.24 14.65
N THR A 182 -9.21 4.48 15.01
CA THR A 182 -8.54 5.79 14.87
C THR A 182 -7.28 5.78 13.99
N ALA A 183 -6.91 4.62 13.41
CA ALA A 183 -5.69 4.45 12.62
C ALA A 183 -5.54 5.48 11.50
N TRP A 184 -6.62 5.82 10.80
CA TRP A 184 -6.59 6.83 9.75
C TRP A 184 -6.44 8.25 10.29
N GLN A 185 -7.39 8.68 11.12
CA GLN A 185 -7.51 10.09 11.49
C GLN A 185 -6.40 10.57 12.42
N GLN A 186 -5.86 9.69 13.27
CA GLN A 186 -4.79 10.03 14.21
C GLN A 186 -3.40 9.75 13.65
N TYR A 187 -3.26 8.81 12.73
CA TYR A 187 -1.97 8.38 12.18
C TYR A 187 -1.92 8.47 10.65
N ALA A 188 -2.47 7.49 9.92
CA ALA A 188 -2.19 7.27 8.50
C ALA A 188 -2.45 8.50 7.61
N SER A 189 -3.54 9.25 7.84
CA SER A 189 -3.88 10.45 7.07
C SER A 189 -2.85 11.59 7.16
N ARG A 190 -2.02 11.60 8.21
CA ARG A 190 -0.98 12.62 8.44
C ARG A 190 0.35 12.26 7.79
N VAL A 191 0.55 10.97 7.56
CA VAL A 191 1.87 10.41 7.23
C VAL A 191 1.94 9.76 5.86
N LEU A 192 0.83 9.19 5.40
CA LEU A 192 0.77 8.44 4.15
C LEU A 192 0.45 9.38 2.99
N ASP A 193 1.26 9.31 1.95
CA ASP A 193 0.98 9.94 0.67
C ASP A 193 0.20 8.98 -0.23
N LEU A 194 -0.95 9.45 -0.71
CA LEU A 194 -1.81 8.70 -1.65
C LEU A 194 -1.98 9.46 -2.97
N ARG A 195 -1.14 10.47 -3.27
CA ARG A 195 -1.21 11.24 -4.52
C ARG A 195 -1.05 10.35 -5.76
N ASN A 196 -0.33 9.24 -5.64
CA ASN A 196 -0.18 8.24 -6.70
C ASN A 196 -1.25 7.14 -6.67
N GLY A 197 -2.31 7.29 -5.87
CA GLY A 197 -3.45 6.37 -5.80
C GLY A 197 -3.23 5.12 -4.94
N ILE A 198 -2.00 4.81 -4.52
CA ILE A 198 -1.68 3.70 -3.62
C ILE A 198 -0.54 4.09 -2.68
N GLY A 199 -0.61 3.63 -1.43
CA GLY A 199 0.45 3.74 -0.44
C GLY A 199 0.48 2.52 0.48
N ALA A 200 1.56 2.36 1.22
CA ALA A 200 1.76 1.24 2.14
C ALA A 200 2.11 1.69 3.56
N VAL A 201 1.48 1.06 4.55
CA VAL A 201 1.90 1.12 5.95
C VAL A 201 2.41 -0.24 6.39
N VAL A 202 3.66 -0.27 6.83
CA VAL A 202 4.34 -1.47 7.28
C VAL A 202 4.30 -1.51 8.80
N GLY A 203 3.55 -2.46 9.33
CA GLY A 203 3.54 -2.81 10.75
C GLY A 203 4.74 -3.67 11.08
N VAL A 204 5.78 -3.05 11.65
CA VAL A 204 7.01 -3.73 12.04
C VAL A 204 6.74 -4.61 13.25
N ASN A 205 7.02 -5.90 13.12
CA ASN A 205 6.89 -6.82 14.24
C ASN A 205 8.14 -6.74 15.12
N HIS A 206 7.96 -6.35 16.38
CA HIS A 206 9.07 -6.26 17.34
C HIS A 206 9.60 -7.63 17.78
N ASN A 207 8.81 -8.69 17.64
CA ASN A 207 9.31 -10.04 17.86
C ASN A 207 9.98 -10.53 16.56
N PRO A 208 11.31 -10.72 16.54
CA PRO A 208 12.04 -11.09 15.33
C PRO A 208 11.61 -12.46 14.79
N LEU A 209 10.93 -13.30 15.55
CA LEU A 209 10.44 -14.59 15.06
C LEU A 209 9.26 -14.46 14.08
N PHE A 210 8.63 -13.30 14.05
CA PHE A 210 7.44 -13.02 13.23
C PHE A 210 7.73 -11.97 12.18
N ALA A 211 7.13 -12.14 11.02
CA ALA A 211 7.28 -11.19 9.93
C ALA A 211 6.42 -9.94 10.12
N ASP A 212 6.81 -8.87 9.43
CA ASP A 212 6.06 -7.62 9.38
C ASP A 212 4.70 -7.82 8.68
N HIS A 213 3.76 -6.93 8.95
CA HIS A 213 2.49 -6.82 8.22
C HIS A 213 2.54 -5.63 7.28
N VAL A 214 1.92 -5.74 6.10
CA VAL A 214 1.85 -4.64 5.13
C VAL A 214 0.40 -4.32 4.84
N TYR A 215 -0.02 -3.10 5.17
CA TYR A 215 -1.32 -2.56 4.84
C TYR A 215 -1.19 -1.74 3.55
N LEU A 216 -1.85 -2.18 2.49
CA LEU A 216 -1.95 -1.45 1.23
C LEU A 216 -3.23 -0.62 1.24
N VAL A 217 -3.09 0.69 1.12
CA VAL A 217 -4.21 1.64 1.06
C VAL A 217 -4.30 2.18 -0.36
N VAL A 218 -5.44 1.96 -1.01
CA VAL A 218 -5.70 2.39 -2.39
C VAL A 218 -6.76 3.49 -2.36
N SER A 219 -6.43 4.64 -2.94
CA SER A 219 -7.36 5.75 -3.20
C SER A 219 -7.97 5.59 -4.58
N GLN A 220 -9.29 5.45 -4.65
CA GLN A 220 -10.02 5.13 -5.88
C GLN A 220 -10.17 6.37 -6.76
N GLY A 221 -9.52 6.38 -7.93
CA GLY A 221 -9.61 7.46 -8.93
C GLY A 221 -10.89 7.41 -9.76
N ALA A 222 -11.09 8.37 -10.67
CA ALA A 222 -12.28 8.41 -11.52
C ALA A 222 -12.28 7.31 -12.62
N GLU A 223 -11.13 6.76 -12.94
CA GLU A 223 -10.93 5.80 -14.03
C GLU A 223 -10.58 4.40 -13.51
N PRO A 224 -11.00 3.33 -14.20
CA PRO A 224 -10.54 1.97 -13.91
C PRO A 224 -9.01 1.92 -13.85
N THR A 225 -8.47 1.41 -12.76
CA THR A 225 -7.01 1.40 -12.52
C THR A 225 -6.57 0.05 -11.97
N THR A 226 -5.46 -0.48 -12.52
CA THR A 226 -4.75 -1.62 -11.96
C THR A 226 -3.59 -1.12 -11.11
N TYR A 227 -3.76 -1.21 -9.80
CA TYR A 227 -2.72 -0.95 -8.83
C TYR A 227 -1.83 -2.19 -8.68
N LYS A 228 -0.52 -1.99 -8.53
CA LYS A 228 0.43 -3.09 -8.26
C LYS A 228 1.29 -2.81 -7.04
N ALA A 229 1.60 -3.86 -6.29
CA ALA A 229 2.50 -3.82 -5.15
C ALA A 229 3.47 -5.03 -5.18
N VAL A 230 4.76 -4.77 -5.36
CA VAL A 230 5.82 -5.75 -5.15
C VAL A 230 6.36 -5.55 -3.74
N LEU A 231 6.23 -6.55 -2.89
CA LEU A 231 6.69 -6.52 -1.50
C LEU A 231 7.99 -7.30 -1.40
N VAL A 232 9.06 -6.63 -0.96
CA VAL A 232 10.41 -7.20 -0.98
C VAL A 232 10.86 -7.50 0.43
N TRP A 233 11.07 -8.78 0.69
CA TRP A 233 11.35 -9.31 2.01
C TRP A 233 12.78 -9.81 2.09
N ARG A 234 13.41 -9.58 3.24
CA ARG A 234 14.71 -10.17 3.57
C ARG A 234 14.65 -10.84 4.92
N ARG A 235 15.58 -11.74 5.20
CA ARG A 235 15.77 -12.27 6.55
C ARG A 235 16.11 -11.12 7.49
N ARG A 236 15.50 -11.05 8.67
CA ARG A 236 15.93 -10.06 9.66
C ARG A 236 17.32 -10.47 10.14
N GLU A 237 18.25 -9.53 10.13
CA GLU A 237 19.53 -9.72 10.80
C GLU A 237 19.22 -9.90 12.29
N HIS A 238 19.63 -11.03 12.87
CA HIS A 238 19.57 -11.21 14.31
C HIS A 238 20.43 -10.09 14.92
N SER A 239 19.96 -9.44 15.99
CA SER A 239 20.81 -8.60 16.82
C SER A 239 21.85 -9.44 17.55
N ASP A 240 22.82 -10.01 16.82
CA ASP A 240 23.93 -10.83 17.30
C ASP A 240 25.15 -9.99 17.70
N ARG A 241 24.96 -8.70 18.02
CA ARG A 241 26.03 -7.78 18.44
C ARG A 241 25.74 -7.01 19.73
N GLY A 242 24.93 -7.58 20.62
CA GLY A 242 24.53 -6.91 21.85
C GLY A 242 25.16 -7.40 23.15
N ASN A 243 25.80 -8.58 23.22
CA ASN A 243 26.09 -9.20 24.54
C ASN A 243 27.33 -10.10 24.63
N LEU A 244 28.34 -9.98 23.76
CA LEU A 244 29.60 -10.75 23.91
C LEU A 244 30.88 -9.92 24.00
N GLU A 245 30.80 -8.59 24.09
CA GLU A 245 31.96 -7.73 24.38
C GLU A 245 31.69 -6.74 25.52
N SER A 246 31.39 -7.28 26.70
CA SER A 246 31.58 -6.55 27.97
C SER A 246 31.51 -7.53 29.14
N GLY A 247 32.44 -8.48 29.16
CA GLY A 247 32.84 -9.16 30.40
C GLY A 247 34.01 -8.38 31.01
N PRO A 248 33.96 -8.02 32.31
CA PRO A 248 35.05 -7.26 32.94
C PRO A 248 36.34 -8.09 32.93
N ASN A 249 37.41 -7.46 32.44
CA ASN A 249 38.77 -7.95 32.56
C ASN A 249 39.12 -7.99 34.06
N PHE A 250 39.00 -9.15 34.69
CA PHE A 250 39.55 -9.36 36.02
C PHE A 250 41.04 -9.66 35.88
N ASP A 251 41.80 -8.59 36.04
CA ASP A 251 43.20 -8.63 36.38
C ASP A 251 43.35 -9.23 37.78
N SER A 252 44.09 -10.34 37.89
CA SER A 252 44.61 -10.80 39.18
C SER A 252 45.89 -11.62 39.00
N ARG A 253 47.00 -10.90 39.23
CA ARG A 253 48.24 -11.29 39.94
C ARG A 253 49.00 -12.53 39.50
#